data_AF-A0A660NAC8-F1
#
_entry.id   AF-A0A660NAC8-F1
#
_cell.length_a   1.000
_cell.length_b   1.000
_cell.length_c   1.000
_cell.angle_alpha   90.00
_cell.angle_beta   90.00
_cell.angle_gamma   90.00
#
_symmetry.space_group_name_H-M   'P 1'
#
loop_
_entity.id
_entity.type
_entity.pdbx_description
1 polymer ?
#
loop_
_entity_poly.entity_id
_entity_poly.type
_entity_poly.pdbx_seq_one_letter_code
_entity_poly.pdbx_strand_id
1 'polypeptide(L)'
;MIARSGWGELFVWEPTYGNKYCIIPHFGFITVGRSHEKMIKKGDADFALELFFLVKNPEYLDMEDDKGKPLFQRAVKKFGALAEDEMFSFVPALAAGGDALIGNVDKVNLFIQFDLLRQLVEPRVFDDKDMIAHGWGGKPL
;
A
#
# COMPACT_ATOMS: atom_id res chain seq x y z
N MET A 1 9.96 4.83 7.48
CA MET A 1 8.94 4.95 6.41
C MET A 1 9.26 6.20 5.60
N ILE A 2 9.10 6.18 4.28
CA ILE A 2 9.34 7.33 3.39
C ILE A 2 8.06 7.91 2.79
N ALA A 3 7.02 7.11 2.65
CA ALA A 3 5.73 7.55 2.13
C ALA A 3 4.61 6.60 2.58
N ARG A 4 3.38 7.07 2.43
CA ARG A 4 2.14 6.31 2.64
C ARG A 4 1.14 6.62 1.54
N SER A 5 0.35 5.64 1.10
CA SER A 5 -0.77 5.87 0.18
C SER A 5 -2.05 6.36 0.90
N GLY A 6 -3.06 6.76 0.15
CA GLY A 6 -4.39 7.05 0.71
C GLY A 6 -5.07 5.85 1.37
N TRP A 7 -4.71 4.63 0.97
CA TRP A 7 -5.22 3.35 1.48
C TRP A 7 -4.34 2.75 2.59
N GLY A 8 -3.28 3.45 3.01
CA GLY A 8 -2.46 3.04 4.14
C GLY A 8 -1.35 2.05 3.81
N GLU A 9 -1.04 1.78 2.53
CA GLU A 9 0.22 1.11 2.18
C GLU A 9 1.41 1.93 2.68
N LEU A 10 2.36 1.28 3.35
CA LEU A 10 3.54 1.92 3.94
C LEU A 10 4.78 1.59 3.13
N PHE A 11 5.37 2.60 2.50
CA PHE A 11 6.62 2.46 1.75
C PHE A 11 7.80 2.63 2.71
N VAL A 12 8.61 1.58 2.87
CA VAL A 12 9.70 1.52 3.85
C VAL A 12 11.04 1.70 3.17
N TRP A 13 11.84 2.64 3.64
CA TRP A 13 13.24 2.76 3.26
C TRP A 13 14.13 2.08 4.30
N GLU A 14 14.95 1.15 3.85
CA GLU A 14 16.00 0.52 4.65
C GLU A 14 17.37 0.95 4.10
N PRO A 15 18.31 1.42 4.95
CA PRO A 15 19.59 1.98 4.50
C PRO A 15 20.45 1.09 3.62
N THR A 16 20.31 -0.23 3.68
CA THR A 16 21.05 -1.19 2.85
C THR A 16 20.34 -1.43 1.52
N TYR A 17 19.01 -1.55 1.53
CA TYR A 17 18.24 -2.08 0.41
C TYR A 17 17.37 -1.04 -0.32
N GLY A 18 17.20 0.15 0.23
CA GLY A 18 16.30 1.19 -0.27
C GLY A 18 14.83 0.87 0.02
N ASN A 19 13.93 1.20 -0.91
CA ASN A 19 12.48 0.98 -0.80
C ASN A 19 12.03 -0.47 -1.10
N LYS A 20 12.81 -1.46 -0.68
CA LYS A 20 12.57 -2.88 -1.01
C LYS A 20 11.27 -3.43 -0.43
N TYR A 21 10.79 -2.86 0.67
CA TYR A 21 9.65 -3.40 1.41
C TYR A 21 8.46 -2.43 1.37
N CYS A 22 7.27 -2.98 1.15
CA CYS A 22 6.01 -2.28 1.32
C CYS A 22 5.09 -3.09 2.23
N ILE A 23 4.48 -2.44 3.23
CA ILE A 23 3.49 -3.07 4.10
C ILE A 23 2.12 -2.72 3.56
N ILE A 24 1.27 -3.73 3.33
CA ILE A 24 -0.11 -3.60 2.88
C ILE A 24 -1.03 -4.08 4.01
N PRO A 25 -1.47 -3.18 4.91
CA PRO A 25 -2.17 -3.55 6.13
C PRO A 25 -3.51 -4.23 5.90
N HIS A 26 -4.19 -3.89 4.79
CA HIS A 26 -5.47 -4.45 4.40
C HIS A 26 -5.49 -5.99 4.29
N PHE A 27 -4.34 -6.58 4.02
CA PHE A 27 -4.17 -8.02 3.86
C PHE A 27 -3.14 -8.61 4.83
N GLY A 28 -2.52 -7.79 5.69
CA GLY A 28 -1.38 -8.23 6.51
C GLY A 28 -0.18 -8.64 5.68
N PHE A 29 0.05 -8.03 4.51
CA PHE A 29 1.16 -8.42 3.64
C PHE A 29 2.36 -7.50 3.81
N ILE A 30 3.55 -8.08 3.72
CA ILE A 30 4.82 -7.38 3.51
C ILE A 30 5.34 -7.83 2.15
N THR A 31 5.23 -6.97 1.15
CA THR A 31 5.74 -7.27 -0.19
C THR A 31 7.22 -6.97 -0.30
N VAL A 32 7.92 -7.76 -1.12
CA VAL A 32 9.36 -7.65 -1.35
C VAL A 32 9.59 -7.32 -2.80
N GLY A 33 9.96 -6.06 -3.06
CA GLY A 33 10.30 -5.56 -4.38
C GLY A 33 11.79 -5.66 -4.71
N ARG A 34 12.18 -4.94 -5.76
CA ARG A 34 13.59 -4.80 -6.14
C ARG A 34 14.35 -3.96 -5.11
N SER A 35 15.62 -4.29 -4.94
CA SER A 35 16.53 -3.53 -4.09
C SER A 35 17.33 -2.49 -4.86
N HIS A 36 17.63 -1.37 -4.21
CA HIS A 36 18.55 -0.33 -4.69
C HIS A 36 19.96 -0.46 -4.08
N GLU A 37 20.30 -1.59 -3.46
CA GLU A 37 21.57 -1.83 -2.77
C GLU A 37 22.81 -1.44 -3.60
N LYS A 38 22.84 -1.77 -4.90
CA LYS A 38 23.97 -1.45 -5.78
C LYS A 38 24.16 0.06 -5.97
N MET A 39 23.07 0.82 -5.99
CA MET A 39 23.08 2.28 -6.14
C MET A 39 23.48 2.93 -4.82
N ILE A 40 22.87 2.47 -3.73
CA ILE A 40 23.18 2.92 -2.37
C ILE A 40 24.66 2.71 -2.02
N LYS A 41 25.22 1.53 -2.33
CA LYS A 41 26.65 1.23 -2.09
C LYS A 41 27.61 2.15 -2.87
N LYS A 42 27.15 2.83 -3.92
CA LYS A 42 27.94 3.81 -4.68
C LYS A 42 27.84 5.22 -4.13
N GLY A 43 27.04 5.45 -3.10
CA GLY A 43 26.76 6.78 -2.55
C GLY A 43 25.52 7.45 -3.13
N ASP A 44 24.78 6.77 -4.01
CA ASP A 44 23.64 7.35 -4.74
C ASP A 44 22.30 7.10 -4.01
N ALA A 45 22.29 7.12 -2.68
CA ALA A 45 21.10 6.84 -1.87
C ALA A 45 19.97 7.87 -2.10
N ASP A 46 20.33 9.15 -2.21
CA ASP A 46 19.38 10.24 -2.46
C ASP A 46 18.73 10.09 -3.84
N PHE A 47 19.52 9.76 -4.86
CA PHE A 47 18.99 9.50 -6.20
C PHE A 47 18.05 8.28 -6.23
N ALA A 48 18.37 7.22 -5.48
CA ALA A 48 17.46 6.08 -5.34
C ALA A 48 16.13 6.48 -4.66
N LEU A 49 16.15 7.41 -3.71
CA LEU A 49 14.95 7.95 -3.08
C LEU A 49 14.14 8.85 -4.03
N GLU A 50 14.81 9.71 -4.79
CA GLU A 50 14.17 10.53 -5.83
C GLU A 50 13.49 9.65 -6.90
N LEU A 51 14.19 8.62 -7.37
CA LEU A 51 13.64 7.66 -8.33
C LEU A 51 12.38 6.99 -7.81
N PHE A 52 12.32 6.65 -6.51
CA PHE A 52 11.11 6.08 -5.92
C PHE A 52 9.90 6.99 -6.15
N PHE A 53 10.01 8.29 -5.89
CA PHE A 53 8.90 9.23 -6.11
C PHE A 53 8.64 9.50 -7.59
N LEU A 54 9.69 9.60 -8.41
CA LEU A 54 9.58 9.92 -9.84
C LEU A 54 8.78 8.88 -10.62
N VAL A 55 8.91 7.60 -10.28
CA VAL A 55 8.26 6.50 -11.02
C VAL A 55 6.88 6.15 -10.48
N LYS A 56 6.39 6.81 -9.42
CA LYS A 56 5.04 6.54 -8.89
C LYS A 56 3.97 7.03 -9.85
N ASN A 57 3.12 6.10 -10.28
CA ASN A 57 1.87 6.40 -10.96
C ASN A 57 0.72 6.25 -9.95
N PRO A 58 -0.07 7.31 -9.69
CA PRO A 58 -1.25 7.25 -8.81
C PRO A 58 -2.25 6.15 -9.16
N GLU A 59 -2.36 5.75 -10.43
CA GLU A 59 -3.26 4.67 -10.86
C GLU A 59 -2.88 3.32 -10.24
N TYR A 60 -1.59 3.05 -10.02
CA TYR A 60 -1.12 1.82 -9.37
C TYR A 60 -1.19 1.88 -7.84
N LEU A 61 -1.51 3.04 -7.28
CA LEU A 61 -1.70 3.25 -5.85
C LEU A 61 -3.19 3.22 -5.46
N ASP A 62 -4.10 3.03 -6.42
CA ASP A 62 -5.53 2.98 -6.15
C ASP A 62 -6.01 1.54 -5.94
N MET A 63 -7.07 1.40 -5.15
CA MET A 63 -7.84 0.18 -5.03
C MET A 63 -8.94 0.19 -6.10
N GLU A 64 -9.17 -0.96 -6.73
CA GLU A 64 -10.26 -1.14 -7.69
C GLU A 64 -11.43 -1.88 -7.04
N ASP A 65 -12.65 -1.57 -7.47
CA ASP A 65 -13.81 -2.40 -7.11
C ASP A 65 -13.87 -3.69 -7.93
N ASP A 66 -14.89 -4.51 -7.65
CA ASP A 66 -15.18 -5.78 -8.34
C ASP A 66 -15.35 -5.65 -9.85
N LYS A 67 -15.55 -4.43 -10.36
CA LYS A 67 -15.67 -4.10 -11.79
C LYS A 67 -14.40 -3.46 -12.35
N GLY A 68 -13.29 -3.46 -11.61
CA GLY A 68 -12.03 -2.86 -12.02
C GLY A 68 -12.05 -1.33 -12.03
N LYS A 69 -12.99 -0.69 -11.32
CA LYS A 69 -13.09 0.78 -11.30
C LYS A 69 -12.29 1.35 -10.13
N PRO A 70 -11.44 2.37 -10.35
CA PRO A 70 -10.66 3.01 -9.28
C PRO A 70 -11.55 3.64 -8.18
N LEU A 71 -11.15 3.52 -6.92
CA LEU A 71 -11.96 3.92 -5.76
C LEU A 71 -11.54 5.28 -5.18
N PHE A 72 -10.28 5.70 -5.28
CA PHE A 72 -9.74 6.82 -4.49
C PHE A 72 -10.50 8.12 -4.74
N GLN A 73 -10.67 8.51 -6.00
CA GLN A 73 -11.41 9.74 -6.34
C GLN A 73 -12.89 9.66 -5.95
N ARG A 74 -13.48 8.46 -5.97
CA ARG A 74 -14.86 8.25 -5.49
C ARG A 74 -14.95 8.37 -3.97
N ALA A 75 -13.95 7.88 -3.24
CA ALA A 75 -13.84 8.02 -1.80
C ALA A 75 -13.64 9.49 -1.41
N VAL A 76 -12.75 10.22 -2.08
CA VAL A 76 -12.57 11.67 -1.90
C VAL A 76 -13.87 12.43 -2.16
N LYS A 77 -14.62 12.09 -3.22
CA LYS A 77 -15.92 12.70 -3.50
C LYS A 77 -16.95 12.46 -2.38
N LYS A 78 -16.89 11.29 -1.72
CA LYS A 78 -17.82 10.89 -0.65
C LYS A 78 -17.45 11.47 0.72
N PHE A 79 -16.15 11.54 1.04
CA PHE A 79 -15.66 11.82 2.39
C PHE A 79 -14.77 13.07 2.51
N GLY A 80 -14.45 13.72 1.38
CA GLY A 80 -13.46 14.79 1.30
C GLY A 80 -12.03 14.28 1.23
N ALA A 81 -11.08 15.21 1.14
CA ALA A 81 -9.65 14.91 1.21
C ALA A 81 -9.26 14.33 2.58
N LEU A 82 -8.23 13.50 2.59
CA LEU A 82 -7.64 12.95 3.81
C LEU A 82 -6.80 14.01 4.54
N ALA A 83 -6.93 14.09 5.85
CA ALA A 83 -5.92 14.69 6.71
C ALA A 83 -4.70 13.75 6.88
N GLU A 84 -3.62 14.25 7.48
CA GLU A 84 -2.36 13.50 7.64
C GLU A 84 -2.53 12.18 8.41
N ASP A 85 -3.41 12.19 9.42
CA ASP A 85 -3.74 11.07 10.30
C ASP A 85 -4.98 10.28 9.84
N GLU A 86 -5.46 10.50 8.61
CA GLU A 86 -6.61 9.79 8.04
C GLU A 86 -6.20 8.84 6.90
N MET A 87 -6.94 7.76 6.72
CA MET A 87 -6.86 6.89 5.55
C MET A 87 -8.25 6.48 5.08
N PHE A 88 -8.35 6.07 3.82
CA PHE A 88 -9.49 5.29 3.38
C PHE A 88 -9.29 3.83 3.75
N SER A 89 -10.33 3.19 4.26
CA SER A 89 -10.31 1.78 4.61
C SER A 89 -11.63 1.10 4.31
N PHE A 90 -11.69 -0.22 4.46
CA PHE A 90 -12.90 -1.01 4.22
C PHE A 90 -13.52 -1.46 5.54
N VAL A 91 -14.84 -1.31 5.63
CA VAL A 91 -15.66 -1.76 6.75
C VAL A 91 -16.80 -2.63 6.19
N PRO A 92 -16.79 -3.96 6.42
CA PRO A 92 -15.79 -4.72 7.17
C PRO A 92 -14.42 -4.76 6.47
N ALA A 93 -13.36 -5.05 7.24
CA ALA A 93 -11.99 -5.13 6.72
C ALA A 93 -11.84 -6.24 5.66
N LEU A 94 -11.02 -6.01 4.64
CA LEU A 94 -10.78 -6.99 3.57
C LEU A 94 -10.22 -8.31 4.12
N ALA A 95 -9.26 -8.24 5.05
CA ALA A 95 -8.73 -9.42 5.75
C ALA A 95 -9.79 -10.23 6.52
N ALA A 96 -10.94 -9.63 6.84
CA ALA A 96 -12.08 -10.29 7.51
C ALA A 96 -13.19 -10.68 6.52
N GLY A 97 -12.90 -10.75 5.22
CA GLY A 97 -13.86 -11.12 4.17
C GLY A 97 -14.72 -9.96 3.66
N GLY A 98 -14.31 -8.71 3.89
CA GLY A 98 -14.97 -7.55 3.31
C GLY A 98 -14.71 -7.41 1.80
N ASP A 99 -15.66 -6.79 1.11
CA ASP A 99 -15.55 -6.52 -0.32
C ASP A 99 -15.01 -5.11 -0.60
N ALA A 100 -14.20 -5.00 -1.66
CA ALA A 100 -13.65 -3.73 -2.14
C ALA A 100 -14.69 -2.88 -2.88
N LEU A 101 -15.75 -2.44 -2.18
CA LEU A 101 -16.84 -1.65 -2.77
C LEU A 101 -16.85 -0.24 -2.18
N ILE A 102 -17.20 0.77 -2.98
CA ILE A 102 -17.34 2.16 -2.50
C ILE A 102 -18.36 2.31 -1.37
N GLY A 103 -19.33 1.39 -1.27
CA GLY A 103 -20.27 1.30 -0.16
C GLY A 103 -19.59 0.93 1.17
N ASN A 104 -18.56 0.09 1.11
CA ASN A 104 -17.79 -0.39 2.26
C ASN A 104 -16.56 0.48 2.56
N VAL A 105 -16.23 1.44 1.70
CA VAL A 105 -15.16 2.40 1.99
C VAL A 105 -15.64 3.39 3.06
N ASP A 106 -14.79 3.63 4.05
CA ASP A 106 -14.91 4.65 5.07
C ASP A 106 -13.62 5.46 5.21
N LYS A 107 -13.73 6.66 5.80
CA LYS A 107 -12.59 7.52 6.15
C LYS A 107 -12.32 7.41 7.64
N VAL A 108 -11.16 6.87 8.00
CA VAL A 108 -10.85 6.43 9.36
C VAL A 108 -9.55 7.03 9.87
N ASN A 109 -9.38 7.05 11.20
CA ASN A 109 -8.10 7.39 11.82
C ASN A 109 -7.07 6.29 11.53
N LEU A 110 -5.92 6.71 11.00
CA LEU A 110 -4.83 5.88 10.55
C LEU A 110 -4.30 4.93 11.63
N PHE A 111 -4.01 5.47 12.82
CA PHE A 111 -3.37 4.71 13.90
C PHE A 111 -4.30 3.65 14.49
N ILE A 112 -5.56 4.03 14.69
CA ILE A 112 -6.61 3.10 15.16
C ILE A 112 -6.80 1.98 14.13
N GLN A 113 -6.91 2.33 12.85
CA GLN A 113 -7.15 1.34 11.81
C GLN A 113 -5.99 0.35 11.67
N PHE A 114 -4.74 0.79 11.81
CA PHE A 114 -3.60 -0.11 11.80
C PHE A 114 -3.56 -1.07 12.98
N ASP A 115 -3.90 -0.61 14.19
CA ASP A 115 -3.97 -1.52 15.34
C ASP A 115 -5.08 -2.56 15.17
N LEU A 116 -6.24 -2.16 14.64
CA LEU A 116 -7.34 -3.08 14.31
C LEU A 116 -6.92 -4.11 13.26
N LEU A 117 -6.37 -3.68 12.12
CA LEU A 117 -5.99 -4.58 11.02
C LEU A 117 -4.92 -5.59 11.48
N ARG A 118 -3.94 -5.16 12.28
CA ARG A 118 -2.90 -6.03 12.84
C ARG A 118 -3.46 -7.08 13.80
N GLN A 119 -4.58 -6.82 14.46
CA GLN A 119 -5.25 -7.80 15.31
C GLN A 119 -6.09 -8.81 14.52
N LEU A 120 -6.53 -8.45 13.30
CA LEU A 120 -7.36 -9.30 12.44
C LEU A 120 -6.54 -10.29 11.61
N VAL A 121 -5.34 -9.90 11.20
CA VAL A 121 -4.47 -10.73 10.36
C VAL A 121 -3.01 -10.62 10.80
N GLU A 122 -2.36 -11.77 10.97
CA GLU A 122 -0.93 -11.80 11.28
C GLU A 122 -0.12 -11.37 10.05
N PRO A 123 0.78 -10.37 10.18
CA PRO A 123 1.61 -9.94 9.06
C PRO A 123 2.50 -11.06 8.53
N ARG A 124 2.49 -11.28 7.22
CA ARG A 124 3.37 -12.24 6.54
C ARG A 124 4.07 -11.63 5.33
N VAL A 125 5.23 -12.19 5.00
CA VAL A 125 5.86 -11.89 3.72
C VAL A 125 4.99 -12.45 2.58
N PHE A 126 4.73 -11.62 1.59
CA PHE A 126 4.01 -11.96 0.38
C PHE A 126 4.97 -11.79 -0.81
N ASP A 127 5.47 -12.92 -1.31
CA ASP A 127 6.53 -12.92 -2.32
C ASP A 127 6.00 -13.03 -3.76
N ASP A 128 6.91 -13.10 -4.73
CA ASP A 128 6.55 -13.21 -6.15
C ASP A 128 5.70 -14.46 -6.46
N LYS A 129 5.90 -15.57 -5.73
CA LYS A 129 5.10 -16.79 -5.93
C LYS A 129 3.68 -16.58 -5.44
N ASP A 130 3.52 -15.92 -4.29
CA ASP A 130 2.21 -15.52 -3.79
C ASP A 130 1.51 -14.59 -4.78
N MET A 131 2.20 -13.57 -5.31
CA MET A 131 1.66 -12.63 -6.32
C MET A 131 1.19 -13.36 -7.58
N ILE A 132 1.97 -14.31 -8.10
CA ILE A 132 1.61 -15.12 -9.26
C ILE A 132 0.39 -15.99 -8.95
N ALA A 133 0.35 -16.64 -7.79
CA ALA A 133 -0.75 -17.51 -7.40
C ALA A 133 -2.09 -16.76 -7.27
N HIS A 134 -2.05 -15.48 -6.93
CA HIS A 134 -3.24 -14.62 -6.80
C HIS A 134 -3.56 -13.80 -8.07
N GLY A 135 -2.84 -14.03 -9.18
CA GLY A 135 -3.07 -13.35 -10.45
C GLY A 135 -2.64 -11.88 -10.47
N TRP A 136 -1.80 -11.46 -9.52
CA TRP A 136 -1.26 -10.10 -9.42
C TRP A 136 0.13 -9.95 -10.04
N GLY A 137 0.65 -11.00 -10.66
CA GLY A 137 1.95 -10.98 -11.35
C GLY A 137 2.00 -9.92 -12.45
N GLY A 138 2.95 -8.98 -12.33
CA GLY A 138 3.26 -8.00 -13.39
C GLY A 138 2.68 -6.59 -13.20
N LYS A 139 1.88 -6.33 -12.15
CA LYS A 139 1.51 -4.95 -11.77
C LYS A 139 2.59 -4.36 -10.84
N PRO A 140 3.32 -3.30 -11.23
CA PRO A 140 4.26 -2.65 -10.32
C PRO A 140 3.50 -1.94 -9.19
N LEU A 141 4.04 -2.00 -7.97
CA LEU A 141 3.63 -1.16 -6.83
C LEU A 141 4.38 0.18 -6.84
#